data_AF-A0A9D6XR88-F1
#
_entry.id   AF-A0A9D6XR88-F1
#
_cell.length_a   1.000
_cell.length_b   1.000
_cell.length_c   1.000
_cell.angle_alpha   90.00
_cell.angle_beta   90.00
_cell.angle_gamma   90.00
#
_symmetry.space_group_name_H-M   'P 1'
#
loop_
_entity.id
_entity.type
_entity.pdbx_description
1 polymer ?
#
loop_
_entity_poly.entity_id
_entity_poly.type
_entity_poly.pdbx_seq_one_letter_code
_entity_poly.pdbx_strand_id
1 'polypeptide(L)'
;MYRALVWKERQRALRGEQRRAPGKPGGRPVHLLTGERGETLAFWHLRQAGYTIVARNRRSRGGELDLIGWDGPTLAFVEVKTRTTEDSGPPELAVSRAKQKRIAKAAHDYLRRLRKQPASYRFDIVSVFWDEAAGLRVRLVKNAFTV
;
A
#
# COMPACT_ATOMS: atom_id res chain seq x y z
N MET A 1 -13.11 -16.85 15.75
CA MET A 1 -13.88 -16.35 14.58
C MET A 1 -13.07 -15.50 13.58
N TYR A 2 -12.02 -14.76 13.98
CA TYR A 2 -11.15 -13.99 13.06
C TYR A 2 -10.27 -14.84 12.11
N ARG A 3 -9.98 -16.10 12.46
CA ARG A 3 -9.17 -17.03 11.66
C ARG A 3 -9.82 -17.50 10.35
N ALA A 4 -11.16 -17.46 10.24
CA ALA A 4 -11.88 -18.08 9.12
C ALA A 4 -11.97 -17.19 7.87
N LEU A 5 -12.13 -15.87 8.01
CA LEU A 5 -12.12 -14.93 6.87
C LEU A 5 -10.74 -14.82 6.23
N VAL A 6 -9.67 -14.92 7.02
CA VAL A 6 -8.28 -14.92 6.55
C VAL A 6 -7.96 -16.17 5.70
N TRP A 7 -8.67 -17.29 5.89
CA TRP A 7 -8.29 -18.56 5.27
C TRP A 7 -8.64 -18.65 3.77
N LYS A 8 -9.79 -18.13 3.34
CA LYS A 8 -10.21 -18.19 1.93
C LYS A 8 -9.44 -17.23 1.01
N GLU A 9 -9.04 -16.04 1.51
CA GLU A 9 -8.25 -15.08 0.72
C GLU A 9 -6.76 -15.41 0.70
N ARG A 10 -6.22 -15.98 1.80
CA ARG A 10 -4.84 -16.46 1.90
C ARG A 10 -4.55 -17.59 0.89
N GLN A 11 -5.52 -18.45 0.59
CA GLN A 11 -5.39 -19.53 -0.39
C GLN A 11 -5.35 -19.08 -1.86
N ARG A 12 -5.86 -17.87 -2.17
CA ARG A 12 -5.73 -17.27 -3.51
C ARG A 12 -4.38 -16.58 -3.70
N ALA A 13 -3.87 -15.91 -2.66
CA ALA A 13 -2.58 -15.24 -2.71
C ALA A 13 -1.41 -16.22 -2.92
N LEU A 14 -1.46 -17.40 -2.31
CA LEU A 14 -0.40 -18.42 -2.38
C LEU A 14 -0.32 -19.18 -3.73
N ARG A 15 -1.34 -19.09 -4.60
CA ARG A 15 -1.37 -19.80 -5.90
C ARG A 15 -0.81 -19.00 -7.07
N GLY A 16 -0.62 -17.69 -6.91
CA GLY A 16 -0.02 -16.82 -7.94
C GLY A 16 1.51 -16.70 -7.85
N GLU A 17 2.12 -17.43 -6.92
CA GLU A 17 3.48 -17.21 -6.41
C GLU A 17 4.47 -18.21 -7.02
N GLN A 18 4.52 -18.27 -8.36
CA GLN A 18 5.63 -18.92 -9.07
C GLN A 18 5.90 -18.16 -10.38
N ARG A 19 6.81 -17.18 -10.34
CA ARG A 19 7.92 -17.01 -11.31
C ARG A 19 8.71 -15.70 -11.12
N ARG A 20 10.03 -15.91 -10.99
CA ARG A 20 11.20 -15.05 -11.30
C ARG A 20 11.57 -13.91 -10.34
N ALA A 21 12.75 -14.05 -9.76
CA ALA A 21 13.54 -12.99 -9.14
C ALA A 21 14.27 -12.16 -10.22
N PRO A 22 14.42 -10.84 -10.08
CA PRO A 22 15.22 -10.03 -10.99
C PRO A 22 16.70 -10.01 -10.55
N GLY A 23 17.60 -10.02 -11.54
CA GLY A 23 19.05 -9.90 -11.37
C GLY A 23 19.53 -8.50 -10.98
N LYS A 24 20.83 -8.40 -10.65
CA LYS A 24 21.54 -7.20 -10.14
C LYS A 24 21.31 -5.94 -11.00
N PRO A 25 21.09 -4.75 -10.42
CA PRO A 25 21.03 -3.51 -11.19
C PRO A 25 22.40 -2.81 -11.25
N GLY A 26 22.90 -2.59 -12.45
CA GLY A 26 23.86 -1.53 -12.77
C GLY A 26 23.14 -0.38 -13.48
N GLY A 27 23.46 0.86 -13.10
CA GLY A 27 23.04 2.09 -13.80
C GLY A 27 21.65 2.62 -13.44
N ARG A 28 21.56 3.92 -13.08
CA ARG A 28 20.33 4.62 -12.69
C ARG A 28 19.21 4.45 -13.73
N PRO A 29 17.99 4.12 -13.27
CA PRO A 29 16.81 4.26 -14.10
C PRO A 29 15.76 5.13 -13.42
N VAL A 30 15.89 6.44 -13.58
CA VAL A 30 14.95 7.45 -13.06
C VAL A 30 13.52 7.25 -13.62
N HIS A 31 13.37 6.53 -14.73
CA HIS A 31 12.08 6.21 -15.37
C HIS A 31 11.55 4.77 -15.15
N LEU A 32 12.25 3.87 -14.43
CA LEU A 32 11.79 2.46 -14.33
C LEU A 32 10.68 2.22 -13.30
N LEU A 33 10.36 3.19 -12.44
CA LEU A 33 9.29 3.07 -11.46
C LEU A 33 8.00 3.68 -12.00
N THR A 34 7.31 2.92 -12.85
CA THR A 34 5.90 3.20 -13.14
C THR A 34 5.07 3.02 -11.87
N GLY A 35 3.89 3.67 -11.80
CA GLY A 35 2.98 3.51 -10.67
C GLY A 35 2.67 2.04 -10.34
N GLU A 36 2.49 1.19 -11.36
CA GLU A 36 2.22 -0.25 -11.20
C GLU A 36 3.40 -1.03 -10.58
N ARG A 37 4.64 -0.71 -10.99
CA ARG A 37 5.84 -1.31 -10.40
C ARG A 37 6.04 -0.86 -8.96
N GLY A 38 5.79 0.42 -8.69
CA GLY A 38 5.78 0.96 -7.32
C GLY A 38 4.76 0.26 -6.43
N GLU A 39 3.53 0.09 -6.91
CA GLU A 39 2.47 -0.60 -6.17
C GLU A 39 2.83 -2.07 -5.90
N THR A 40 3.47 -2.73 -6.86
CA THR A 40 3.94 -4.12 -6.67
C THR A 40 5.05 -4.22 -5.63
N LEU A 41 6.01 -3.29 -5.64
CA LEU A 41 7.05 -3.23 -4.61
C LEU A 41 6.47 -2.91 -3.23
N ALA A 42 5.52 -1.98 -3.15
CA ALA A 42 4.81 -1.65 -1.93
C ALA A 42 4.03 -2.84 -1.38
N PHE A 43 3.34 -3.59 -2.25
CA PHE A 43 2.64 -4.82 -1.89
C PHE A 43 3.58 -5.80 -1.19
N TRP A 44 4.73 -6.11 -1.81
CA TRP A 44 5.68 -7.06 -1.23
C TRP A 44 6.29 -6.57 0.08
N HIS A 45 6.64 -5.29 0.14
CA HIS A 45 7.17 -4.68 1.36
C HIS A 45 6.19 -4.76 2.52
N LEU A 46 4.91 -4.45 2.29
CA LEU A 46 3.85 -4.57 3.31
C LEU A 46 3.66 -6.03 3.75
N ARG A 47 3.71 -6.99 2.83
CA ARG A 47 3.63 -8.41 3.17
C ARG A 47 4.79 -8.85 4.07
N GLN A 48 6.01 -8.41 3.76
CA GLN A 48 7.18 -8.66 4.60
C GLN A 48 7.05 -7.98 5.98
N ALA A 49 6.41 -6.81 6.04
CA ALA A 49 6.08 -6.11 7.27
C ALA A 49 4.89 -6.72 8.05
N GLY A 50 4.37 -7.89 7.64
CA GLY A 50 3.31 -8.63 8.34
C GLY A 50 1.88 -8.33 7.89
N TYR A 51 1.68 -7.47 6.88
CA TYR A 51 0.34 -7.13 6.42
C TYR A 51 -0.27 -8.29 5.62
N THR A 52 -1.56 -8.53 5.86
CA THR A 52 -2.39 -9.36 4.98
C THR A 52 -3.13 -8.46 4.00
N ILE A 53 -2.60 -8.32 2.78
CA ILE A 53 -3.25 -7.53 1.73
C ILE A 53 -4.51 -8.24 1.23
N VAL A 54 -5.64 -7.52 1.25
CA VAL A 54 -6.98 -8.02 0.86
C VAL A 54 -7.53 -7.36 -0.40
N ALA A 55 -7.00 -6.20 -0.79
CA ALA A 55 -7.37 -5.56 -2.04
C ALA A 55 -6.26 -4.68 -2.61
N ARG A 56 -6.30 -4.52 -3.94
CA ARG A 56 -5.45 -3.62 -4.73
C ARG A 56 -6.32 -2.82 -5.70
N ASN A 57 -5.92 -1.59 -6.04
CA ASN A 57 -6.54 -0.71 -7.02
C ASN A 57 -8.08 -0.64 -6.91
N ARG A 58 -8.57 -0.37 -5.69
CA ARG A 58 -10.01 -0.33 -5.43
C ARG A 58 -10.59 1.05 -5.73
N ARG A 59 -11.40 1.10 -6.78
CA ARG A 59 -12.12 2.29 -7.21
C ARG A 59 -13.52 2.33 -6.59
N SER A 60 -13.95 3.54 -6.23
CA SER A 60 -15.30 3.87 -5.79
C SER A 60 -15.75 5.15 -6.51
N ARG A 61 -17.04 5.50 -6.38
CA ARG A 61 -17.56 6.77 -6.92
C ARG A 61 -16.88 8.00 -6.26
N GLY A 62 -16.30 7.83 -5.07
CA GLY A 62 -15.69 8.90 -4.29
C GLY A 62 -14.16 9.02 -4.37
N GLY A 63 -13.48 8.06 -4.98
CA GLY A 63 -12.01 8.00 -5.00
C GLY A 63 -11.46 6.60 -5.24
N GLU A 64 -10.14 6.48 -5.13
CA GLU A 64 -9.39 5.24 -5.29
C GLU A 64 -8.56 4.94 -4.05
N LEU A 65 -8.34 3.63 -3.81
CA LEU A 65 -7.49 3.08 -2.77
C LEU A 65 -6.47 2.17 -3.44
N ASP A 66 -5.18 2.46 -3.30
CA ASP A 66 -4.12 1.70 -3.97
C ASP A 66 -4.02 0.30 -3.36
N LEU A 67 -3.86 0.21 -2.04
CA LEU A 67 -3.77 -1.06 -1.30
C LEU A 67 -4.65 -1.04 -0.04
N ILE A 68 -5.23 -2.18 0.30
CA ILE A 68 -5.97 -2.39 1.56
C ILE A 68 -5.44 -3.67 2.20
N GLY A 69 -5.05 -3.61 3.47
CA GLY A 69 -4.51 -4.76 4.17
C GLY A 69 -4.69 -4.72 5.67
N TRP A 70 -4.70 -5.90 6.30
CA TRP A 70 -4.75 -6.04 7.75
C TRP A 70 -3.36 -6.01 8.34
N ASP A 71 -3.15 -5.14 9.34
CA ASP A 71 -2.02 -5.17 10.28
C ASP A 71 -2.57 -5.55 11.65
N GLY A 72 -2.50 -6.84 11.99
CA GLY A 72 -3.19 -7.39 13.14
C GLY A 72 -4.70 -7.12 13.09
N PRO A 73 -5.30 -6.49 14.12
CA PRO A 73 -6.73 -6.15 14.14
C PRO A 73 -7.07 -4.85 13.39
N THR A 74 -6.07 -4.13 12.88
CA THR A 74 -6.25 -2.82 12.22
C THR A 74 -6.35 -3.00 10.71
N LEU A 75 -7.38 -2.41 10.09
CA LEU A 75 -7.48 -2.33 8.64
C LEU A 75 -6.75 -1.08 8.13
N ALA A 76 -5.67 -1.25 7.39
CA ALA A 76 -4.89 -0.17 6.81
C ALA A 76 -5.33 0.11 5.37
N PHE A 77 -5.62 1.39 5.09
CA PHE A 77 -5.78 1.94 3.75
C PHE A 77 -4.46 2.59 3.35
N VAL A 78 -3.78 2.03 2.35
CA VAL A 78 -2.41 2.40 2.03
C VAL A 78 -2.35 3.08 0.67
N GLU A 79 -1.83 4.29 0.66
CA GLU A 79 -1.50 5.06 -0.54
C GLU A 79 -0.05 4.77 -0.94
N VAL A 80 0.21 4.54 -2.23
CA VAL A 80 1.54 4.27 -2.76
C VAL A 80 2.07 5.47 -3.54
N LYS A 81 3.31 5.87 -3.24
CA LYS A 81 4.01 6.96 -3.92
C LYS A 81 5.29 6.47 -4.54
N THR A 82 5.37 6.53 -5.86
CA THR A 82 6.64 6.42 -6.60
C THR A 82 7.31 7.78 -6.67
N ARG A 83 8.56 7.88 -6.22
CA ARG A 83 9.38 9.10 -6.28
C ARG A 83 10.72 8.81 -6.92
N THR A 84 11.35 9.83 -7.48
CA THR A 84 12.70 9.75 -8.06
C THR A 84 13.80 9.92 -7.01
N THR A 85 13.55 10.69 -5.94
CA THR A 85 14.47 10.93 -4.81
C THR A 85 13.70 10.99 -3.48
N GLU A 86 14.41 10.93 -2.35
CA GLU A 86 13.80 10.98 -1.00
C GLU A 86 13.29 12.39 -0.61
N ASP A 87 13.85 13.46 -1.21
CA ASP A 87 13.78 14.87 -0.75
C ASP A 87 12.41 15.59 -0.77
N SER A 88 11.30 14.88 -0.98
CA SER A 88 9.97 15.52 -1.07
C SER A 88 9.26 15.63 0.29
N GLY A 89 9.96 16.16 1.30
CA GLY A 89 9.42 16.55 2.60
C GLY A 89 8.82 15.44 3.48
N PRO A 90 8.35 15.80 4.69
CA PRO A 90 7.72 14.87 5.63
C PRO A 90 6.59 14.05 4.99
N PRO A 91 6.41 12.77 5.36
CA PRO A 91 5.34 11.91 4.85
C PRO A 91 3.93 12.49 4.99
N GLU A 92 3.71 13.31 6.01
CA GLU A 92 2.45 13.98 6.32
C GLU A 92 2.09 15.03 5.27
N LEU A 93 3.10 15.64 4.62
CA LEU A 93 2.95 16.56 3.49
C LEU A 93 2.85 15.81 2.15
N ALA A 94 3.03 14.49 2.12
CA ALA A 94 3.08 13.70 0.89
C ALA A 94 1.69 13.50 0.24
N VAL A 95 0.60 13.76 0.97
CA VAL A 95 -0.77 13.62 0.47
C VAL A 95 -1.54 14.91 0.73
N SER A 96 -1.90 15.62 -0.35
CA SER A 96 -2.67 16.86 -0.24
C SER A 96 -4.00 16.65 0.48
N ARG A 97 -4.51 17.67 1.19
CA ARG A 97 -5.83 17.64 1.85
C ARG A 97 -6.95 17.16 0.92
N ALA A 98 -6.93 17.55 -0.35
CA ALA A 98 -7.88 17.09 -1.36
C ALA A 98 -7.74 15.59 -1.64
N LYS A 99 -6.52 15.04 -1.68
CA LYS A 99 -6.31 13.60 -1.84
C LYS A 99 -6.68 12.83 -0.57
N GLN A 100 -6.36 13.33 0.62
CA GLN A 100 -6.80 12.74 1.90
C GLN A 100 -8.33 12.59 1.95
N LYS A 101 -9.09 13.64 1.57
CA LYS A 101 -10.57 13.59 1.50
C LYS A 101 -11.09 12.51 0.55
N ARG A 102 -10.46 12.33 -0.63
CA ARG A 102 -10.84 11.29 -1.60
C ARG A 102 -10.56 9.88 -1.08
N ILE A 103 -9.39 9.69 -0.47
CA ILE A 103 -8.99 8.41 0.14
C ILE A 103 -9.95 8.07 1.29
N ALA A 104 -10.24 9.03 2.18
CA ALA A 104 -11.18 8.86 3.28
C ALA A 104 -12.57 8.46 2.80
N LYS A 105 -13.08 9.14 1.76
CA LYS A 105 -14.38 8.80 1.16
C LYS A 105 -14.39 7.38 0.61
N ALA A 106 -13.35 6.99 -0.14
CA ALA A 106 -13.22 5.64 -0.67
C ALA A 106 -13.08 4.58 0.44
N ALA A 107 -12.35 4.89 1.51
CA ALA A 107 -12.22 4.03 2.69
C ALA A 107 -13.57 3.85 3.41
N HIS A 108 -14.33 4.92 3.62
CA HIS A 108 -15.68 4.83 4.17
C HIS A 108 -16.60 4.00 3.28
N ASP A 109 -16.54 4.16 1.95
CA ASP A 109 -17.31 3.35 1.00
C ASP A 109 -16.94 1.86 1.10
N TYR A 110 -15.66 1.55 1.30
CA TYR A 110 -15.18 0.18 1.52
C TYR A 110 -15.70 -0.39 2.85
N LEU A 111 -15.55 0.36 3.95
CA LEU A 111 -16.01 -0.04 5.29
C LEU A 111 -17.51 -0.33 5.33
N ARG A 112 -18.34 0.50 4.69
CA ARG A 112 -19.81 0.28 4.63
C ARG A 112 -20.20 -1.02 3.92
N ARG A 113 -19.33 -1.57 3.08
CA ARG A 113 -19.57 -2.83 2.35
C ARG A 113 -19.06 -4.06 3.11
N LEU A 114 -18.31 -3.87 4.20
CA LEU A 114 -17.82 -4.99 5.00
C LEU A 114 -18.96 -5.58 5.82
N ARG A 115 -19.08 -6.92 5.79
CA ARG A 115 -20.05 -7.65 6.63
C ARG A 115 -19.72 -7.53 8.12
N LYS A 116 -18.46 -7.33 8.46
CA LYS A 116 -17.96 -7.13 9.82
C LYS A 116 -16.98 -5.96 9.83
N GLN A 117 -17.23 -4.99 10.71
CA GLN A 117 -16.35 -3.84 10.86
C GLN A 117 -15.01 -4.23 11.52
N PRO A 118 -13.89 -3.59 11.12
CA PRO A 118 -12.63 -3.73 11.81
C PRO A 118 -12.70 -3.13 13.22
N ALA A 119 -11.81 -3.56 14.12
CA ALA A 119 -11.71 -2.94 15.45
C ALA A 119 -11.17 -1.50 15.36
N SER A 120 -10.27 -1.26 14.40
CA SER A 120 -9.71 0.04 14.07
C SER A 120 -9.32 0.08 12.60
N TYR A 121 -9.22 1.28 12.04
CA TYR A 121 -8.64 1.50 10.73
C TYR A 121 -7.69 2.68 10.76
N ARG A 122 -6.79 2.76 9.77
CA ARG A 122 -5.84 3.86 9.63
C ARG A 122 -5.44 4.08 8.19
N PHE A 123 -4.76 5.19 7.93
CA PHE A 123 -4.20 5.53 6.63
C PHE A 123 -2.68 5.46 6.70
N ASP A 124 -2.08 4.62 5.86
CA ASP A 124 -0.64 4.46 5.76
C ASP A 124 -0.16 5.00 4.40
N ILE A 125 1.13 5.35 4.31
CA ILE A 125 1.79 5.69 3.05
C ILE A 125 2.96 4.74 2.85
N VAL A 126 3.11 4.25 1.63
CA VAL A 126 4.33 3.58 1.18
C VAL A 126 4.99 4.40 0.08
N SER A 127 6.21 4.86 0.35
CA SER A 127 7.05 5.55 -0.63
C SER A 127 8.05 4.58 -1.23
N VAL A 128 8.11 4.52 -2.56
CA VAL A 128 9.09 3.76 -3.32
C VAL A 128 9.96 4.75 -4.09
N PHE A 129 11.26 4.72 -3.83
CA PHE A 129 12.20 5.68 -4.41
C PHE A 129 13.57 5.07 -4.67
N TRP A 130 14.34 5.71 -5.52
CA TRP A 130 15.75 5.37 -5.73
C TRP A 130 16.61 6.25 -4.84
N ASP A 131 17.48 5.63 -4.05
CA ASP A 131 18.55 6.27 -3.31
C ASP A 131 19.88 6.05 -4.04
N GLU A 132 20.69 7.09 -4.16
CA GLU A 132 21.92 7.02 -4.94
C GLU A 132 22.98 6.12 -4.31
N ALA A 133 23.03 6.06 -2.98
CA ALA A 133 24.01 5.28 -2.23
C ALA A 133 23.53 3.85 -1.96
N ALA A 134 22.23 3.65 -1.73
CA ALA A 134 21.64 2.41 -1.26
C ALA A 134 20.71 1.72 -2.28
N GLY A 135 20.50 2.33 -3.45
CA GLY A 135 19.65 1.79 -4.51
C GLY A 135 18.16 1.91 -4.23
N LEU A 136 17.35 0.95 -4.69
CA LEU A 136 15.90 0.97 -4.51
C LEU A 136 15.51 0.88 -3.02
N ARG A 137 14.73 1.85 -2.55
CA ARG A 137 14.21 1.91 -1.17
C ARG A 137 12.70 1.93 -1.15
N VAL A 138 12.15 1.27 -0.13
CA VAL A 138 10.72 1.31 0.21
C VAL A 138 10.58 1.73 1.67
N ARG A 139 9.76 2.75 1.92
CA ARG A 139 9.52 3.30 3.25
C ARG A 139 8.04 3.25 3.56
N LEU A 140 7.69 2.59 4.67
CA LEU A 140 6.35 2.56 5.22
C LEU A 140 6.21 3.62 6.31
N VAL A 141 5.13 4.41 6.24
CA VAL A 141 4.71 5.34 7.28
C VAL A 141 3.31 4.97 7.71
N LYS A 142 3.19 4.45 8.92
CA LYS A 142 1.90 4.10 9.53
C LYS A 142 1.22 5.35 10.09
N ASN A 143 -0.11 5.40 10.06
CA ASN A 143 -0.89 6.56 10.56
C ASN A 143 -0.42 7.89 9.92
N ALA A 144 -0.16 7.87 8.62
CA ALA A 144 0.40 9.01 7.90
C ALA A 144 -0.51 10.25 7.92
N PHE A 145 -1.82 10.06 8.10
CA PHE A 145 -2.76 11.14 8.36
C PHE A 145 -4.03 10.61 9.04
N THR A 146 -4.79 11.53 9.64
CA THR A 146 -6.11 11.31 10.23
C THR A 146 -7.16 12.13 9.47
N VAL A 147 -8.42 11.68 9.50
CA VAL A 147 -9.56 12.29 8.78
C VAL A 147 -10.82 12.28 9.61
#